data_AF-A0A969RV80-F1
#
_entry.id   AF-A0A969RV80-F1
#
_cell.length_a   1.000
_cell.length_b   1.000
_cell.length_c   1.000
_cell.angle_alpha   90.00
_cell.angle_beta   90.00
_cell.angle_gamma   90.00
#
_symmetry.space_group_name_H-M   'P 1'
#
loop_
_entity.id
_entity.type
_entity.pdbx_description
1 polymer ?
#
loop_
_entity_poly.entity_id
_entity_poly.type
_entity_poly.pdbx_seq_one_letter_code
_entity_poly.pdbx_strand_id
1 'polypeptide(L)'
;MQEAAVNSARANAARIEAETAKFDRDARRYRQLFRQGAVPAIELDTRELALVSKTRELEQAQREVEQAQRQLEQAIKRIEQSAQRVRSVSQVRPEDIVRAQTQVQSALVQLERARVELNTAAVISPINGRCSKSTRKTAKPWVPRAF
;
A
#
# COMPACT_ATOMS: atom_id res chain seq x y z
N MET A 1 -6.26 -11.82 -12.94
CA MET A 1 -5.97 -10.98 -14.13
C MET A 1 -4.49 -11.00 -14.52
N GLN A 2 -3.55 -10.77 -13.59
CA GLN A 2 -2.11 -10.77 -13.91
C GLN A 2 -1.55 -12.15 -14.31
N GLU A 3 -2.00 -13.23 -13.68
CA GLU A 3 -1.62 -14.60 -14.09
C GLU A 3 -2.09 -14.96 -15.51
N ALA A 4 -3.29 -14.50 -15.88
CA ALA A 4 -3.80 -14.69 -17.24
C ALA A 4 -2.94 -13.95 -18.28
N ALA A 5 -2.39 -12.79 -17.93
CA ALA A 5 -1.47 -12.04 -18.80
C ALA A 5 -0.10 -12.76 -18.95
N VAL A 6 0.42 -13.37 -17.89
CA VAL A 6 1.63 -14.21 -17.99
C VAL A 6 1.38 -15.43 -18.88
N ASN A 7 0.23 -16.08 -18.72
CA ASN A 7 -0.13 -17.25 -19.52
C ASN A 7 -0.33 -16.90 -21.00
N SER A 8 -0.97 -15.77 -21.32
CA SER A 8 -1.13 -15.33 -22.71
C SER A 8 0.20 -14.94 -23.35
N ALA A 9 1.09 -14.25 -22.63
CA ALA A 9 2.43 -13.94 -23.10
C ALA A 9 3.25 -15.21 -23.38
N ARG A 10 3.17 -16.21 -22.48
CA ARG A 10 3.82 -17.52 -22.68
C ARG A 10 3.28 -18.26 -23.89
N ALA A 11 1.97 -18.26 -24.09
CA ALA A 11 1.35 -18.88 -25.25
C ALA A 11 1.80 -18.22 -26.57
N ASN A 12 1.91 -16.88 -26.59
CA ASN A 12 2.43 -16.17 -27.75
C ASN A 12 3.92 -16.49 -28.01
N ALA A 13 4.75 -16.52 -26.98
CA ALA A 13 6.15 -16.90 -27.09
C ALA A 13 6.30 -18.34 -27.64
N ALA A 14 5.51 -19.30 -27.13
CA ALA A 14 5.53 -20.68 -27.60
C ALA A 14 5.07 -20.81 -29.07
N ARG A 15 4.10 -20.00 -29.51
CA ARG A 15 3.69 -19.94 -30.92
C ARG A 15 4.84 -19.44 -31.79
N ILE A 16 5.51 -18.36 -31.40
CA ILE A 16 6.64 -17.78 -32.13
C ILE A 16 7.81 -18.78 -32.14
N GLU A 17 8.07 -19.48 -31.04
CA GLU A 17 9.08 -20.54 -30.97
C GLU A 17 8.80 -21.65 -31.98
N ALA A 18 7.56 -22.14 -32.06
CA ALA A 18 7.17 -23.13 -33.05
C ALA A 18 7.33 -22.62 -34.50
N GLU A 19 7.07 -21.34 -34.74
CA GLU A 19 7.33 -20.70 -36.03
C GLU A 19 8.83 -20.64 -36.33
N THR A 20 9.67 -20.19 -35.37
CA THR A 20 11.13 -20.15 -35.54
C THR A 20 11.71 -21.52 -35.88
N ALA A 21 11.22 -22.59 -35.25
CA ALA A 21 11.62 -23.96 -35.54
C ALA A 21 11.25 -24.43 -36.96
N LYS A 22 10.22 -23.85 -37.58
CA LYS A 22 9.93 -24.07 -39.01
C LYS A 22 10.95 -23.37 -39.89
N PHE A 23 11.23 -22.09 -39.63
CA PHE A 23 12.22 -21.33 -40.40
C PHE A 23 13.64 -21.91 -40.26
N ASP A 24 13.97 -22.45 -39.10
CA ASP A 24 15.26 -23.08 -38.83
C ASP A 24 15.43 -24.40 -39.61
N ARG A 25 14.36 -25.21 -39.69
CA ARG A 25 14.33 -26.39 -40.56
C ARG A 25 14.46 -26.01 -42.04
N ASP A 26 13.76 -24.97 -42.48
CA ASP A 26 13.86 -24.49 -43.86
C ASP A 26 15.27 -23.99 -44.17
N ALA A 27 15.86 -23.15 -43.32
CA ALA A 27 17.23 -22.65 -43.50
C ALA A 27 18.24 -23.82 -43.58
N ARG A 28 18.12 -24.83 -42.71
CA ARG A 28 18.95 -26.04 -42.78
C ARG A 28 18.80 -26.79 -44.10
N ARG A 29 17.56 -26.98 -44.56
CA ARG A 29 17.29 -27.64 -45.85
C ARG A 29 17.93 -26.86 -47.01
N TYR A 30 17.78 -25.54 -47.03
CA TYR A 30 18.35 -24.68 -48.07
C TYR A 30 19.88 -24.66 -48.05
N ARG A 31 20.52 -24.72 -46.87
CA ARG A 31 21.98 -24.89 -46.77
C ARG A 31 22.45 -26.19 -47.44
N GLN A 32 21.71 -27.28 -47.25
CA GLN A 32 22.05 -28.56 -47.88
C GLN A 32 21.90 -28.49 -49.40
N LEU A 33 20.82 -27.90 -49.90
CA LEU A 33 20.59 -27.73 -51.33
C LEU A 33 21.62 -26.80 -51.99
N PHE A 34 22.02 -25.72 -51.32
CA PHE A 34 23.08 -24.83 -51.77
C PHE A 34 24.43 -25.56 -51.89
N ARG A 35 24.79 -26.40 -50.91
CA ARG A 35 26.00 -27.25 -50.98
C ARG A 35 25.98 -28.23 -52.15
N GLN A 36 24.79 -28.63 -52.60
CA GLN A 36 24.59 -29.49 -53.77
C GLN A 36 24.54 -28.70 -55.09
N GLY A 37 24.66 -27.37 -55.06
CA GLY A 37 24.53 -26.50 -56.23
C GLY A 37 23.11 -26.39 -56.79
N ALA A 38 22.10 -26.88 -56.07
CA ALA A 38 20.72 -26.95 -56.54
C ALA A 38 19.95 -25.64 -56.40
N VAL A 39 20.49 -24.67 -55.65
CA VAL A 39 19.84 -23.40 -55.29
C VAL A 39 20.86 -22.27 -55.33
N PRO A 40 20.52 -21.05 -55.80
CA PRO A 40 21.43 -19.91 -55.80
C PRO A 40 21.67 -19.36 -54.39
N ALA A 41 22.81 -18.67 -54.20
CA ALA A 41 23.21 -18.12 -52.91
C ALA A 41 22.17 -17.11 -52.34
N ILE A 42 21.51 -16.34 -53.22
CA ILE A 42 20.51 -15.34 -52.82
C ILE A 42 19.26 -15.95 -52.17
N GLU A 43 18.86 -17.15 -52.60
CA GLU A 43 17.74 -17.86 -51.99
C GLU A 43 18.09 -18.36 -50.60
N LEU A 44 19.31 -18.88 -50.41
CA LEU A 44 19.79 -19.27 -49.08
C LEU A 44 19.82 -18.06 -48.14
N ASP A 45 20.42 -16.96 -48.56
CA ASP A 45 20.55 -15.74 -47.75
C ASP A 45 19.17 -15.20 -47.33
N THR A 46 18.19 -15.23 -48.23
CA THR A 46 16.80 -14.85 -47.92
C THR A 46 16.20 -15.70 -46.80
N ARG A 47 16.46 -17.02 -46.79
CA ARG A 47 15.97 -17.91 -45.72
C ARG A 47 16.71 -17.70 -44.41
N GLU A 48 18.00 -17.41 -44.45
CA GLU A 48 18.79 -17.12 -43.25
C GLU A 48 18.37 -15.79 -42.62
N LEU A 49 18.14 -14.76 -43.42
CA LEU A 49 17.60 -13.48 -42.95
C LEU A 49 16.21 -13.65 -42.31
N ALA A 50 15.35 -14.48 -42.91
CA ALA A 50 14.04 -14.80 -42.33
C ALA A 50 14.17 -15.49 -40.96
N LEU A 51 15.10 -16.45 -40.82
CA LEU A 51 15.38 -17.10 -39.54
C LEU A 51 15.89 -16.11 -38.49
N VAL A 52 16.82 -15.23 -38.85
CA VAL A 52 17.36 -14.20 -37.95
C VAL A 52 16.24 -13.25 -37.50
N SER A 53 15.38 -12.81 -38.41
CA SER A 53 14.23 -11.96 -38.09
C SER A 53 13.31 -12.64 -37.07
N LYS A 54 12.96 -13.92 -37.30
CA LYS A 54 12.11 -14.69 -36.39
C LYS A 54 12.77 -14.98 -35.04
N THR A 55 14.08 -15.18 -35.02
CA THR A 55 14.82 -15.36 -33.76
C THR A 55 14.76 -14.09 -32.90
N ARG A 56 14.89 -12.90 -33.52
CA ARG A 56 14.73 -11.62 -32.82
C ARG A 56 13.30 -11.41 -32.30
N GLU A 57 12.29 -11.80 -33.07
CA GLU A 57 10.89 -11.78 -32.62
C GLU A 57 10.68 -12.70 -31.40
N LEU A 58 11.33 -13.88 -31.37
CA LEU A 58 11.27 -14.79 -30.23
C LEU A 58 11.91 -14.18 -28.98
N GLU A 59 13.09 -13.58 -29.11
CA GLU A 59 13.77 -12.89 -28.00
C GLU A 59 12.90 -11.75 -27.43
N GLN A 60 12.22 -10.99 -28.29
CA GLN A 60 11.28 -9.96 -27.86
C GLN A 60 10.12 -10.55 -27.07
N ALA A 61 9.48 -11.61 -27.58
CA ALA A 61 8.39 -12.28 -26.91
C ALA A 61 8.81 -12.88 -25.54
N GLN A 62 10.04 -13.41 -25.44
CA GLN A 62 10.58 -13.89 -24.17
C GLN A 62 10.77 -12.76 -23.14
N ARG A 63 11.26 -11.59 -23.58
CA ARG A 63 11.37 -10.42 -22.70
C ARG A 63 10.01 -9.93 -22.20
N GLU A 64 8.97 -10.00 -23.03
CA GLU A 64 7.60 -9.68 -22.62
C GLU A 64 7.11 -10.64 -21.52
N VAL A 65 7.40 -11.93 -21.63
CA VAL A 65 7.09 -12.93 -20.58
C VAL A 65 7.79 -12.60 -19.27
N GLU A 66 9.09 -12.27 -19.31
CA GLU A 66 9.84 -11.88 -18.11
C GLU A 66 9.31 -10.59 -17.48
N GLN A 67 8.91 -9.61 -18.30
CA GLN A 67 8.32 -8.37 -17.81
C GLN A 67 6.98 -8.65 -17.11
N ALA A 68 6.12 -9.49 -17.70
CA ALA A 68 4.86 -9.89 -17.09
C ALA A 68 5.06 -10.62 -15.75
N GLN A 69 6.08 -11.49 -15.65
CA GLN A 69 6.44 -12.18 -14.41
C GLN A 69 6.92 -11.19 -13.33
N ARG A 70 7.81 -10.27 -13.67
CA ARG A 70 8.29 -9.23 -12.75
C ARG A 70 7.15 -8.36 -12.23
N GLN A 71 6.18 -8.02 -13.08
CA GLN A 71 5.00 -7.27 -12.67
C GLN A 71 4.13 -8.05 -11.68
N LEU A 72 3.97 -9.36 -11.88
CA LEU A 72 3.24 -10.23 -10.96
C LEU A 72 3.94 -10.30 -9.59
N GLU A 73 5.26 -10.50 -9.56
CA GLU A 73 6.04 -10.51 -8.31
C GLU A 73 5.95 -9.18 -7.56
N GLN A 74 6.04 -8.06 -8.27
CA GLN A 74 5.86 -6.73 -7.67
C GLN A 74 4.45 -6.55 -7.10
N ALA A 75 3.42 -7.07 -7.77
CA ALA A 75 2.05 -7.01 -7.28
C ALA A 75 1.89 -7.82 -5.98
N ILE A 76 2.46 -9.03 -5.91
CA ILE A 76 2.46 -9.87 -4.70
C ILE A 76 3.15 -9.12 -3.55
N LYS A 77 4.34 -8.56 -3.79
CA LYS A 77 5.07 -7.80 -2.78
C LYS A 77 4.30 -6.58 -2.26
N ARG A 78 3.56 -5.90 -3.14
CA ARG A 78 2.68 -4.78 -2.73
C ARG A 78 1.52 -5.24 -1.86
N ILE A 79 0.94 -6.41 -2.15
CA ILE A 79 -0.13 -7.01 -1.33
C ILE A 79 0.40 -7.38 0.06
N GLU A 80 1.60 -7.94 0.15
CA GLU A 80 2.21 -8.26 1.46
C GLU A 80 2.48 -7.00 2.29
N GLN A 81 3.01 -5.95 1.65
CA GLN A 81 3.23 -4.66 2.31
C GLN A 81 1.92 -4.02 2.78
N SER A 82 0.86 -4.09 1.96
CA SER A 82 -0.44 -3.55 2.34
C SER A 82 -1.07 -4.37 3.46
N ALA A 83 -0.96 -5.71 3.44
CA ALA A 83 -1.41 -6.57 4.52
C ALA A 83 -0.69 -6.27 5.85
N GLN A 84 0.63 -6.04 5.81
CA GLN A 84 1.39 -5.65 6.99
C GLN A 84 0.97 -4.27 7.51
N ARG A 85 0.73 -3.32 6.60
CA ARG A 85 0.21 -1.99 6.97
C ARG A 85 -1.17 -2.10 7.61
N VAL A 86 -2.09 -2.89 7.04
CA VAL A 86 -3.41 -3.12 7.61
C VAL A 86 -3.31 -3.76 9.00
N ARG A 87 -2.44 -4.75 9.19
CA ARG A 87 -2.16 -5.33 10.51
C ARG A 87 -1.68 -4.28 11.51
N SER A 88 -0.81 -3.37 11.10
CA SER A 88 -0.29 -2.29 11.94
C SER A 88 -1.32 -1.19 12.28
N VAL A 89 -2.34 -1.02 11.44
CA VAL A 89 -3.41 -0.01 11.62
C VAL A 89 -4.63 -0.59 12.34
N SER A 90 -4.93 -1.87 12.12
CA SER A 90 -6.06 -2.56 12.76
C SER A 90 -5.79 -2.91 14.23
N GLN A 91 -4.53 -2.91 14.66
CA GLN A 91 -4.24 -2.93 16.09
C GLN A 91 -4.57 -1.56 16.67
N VAL A 92 -5.72 -1.48 17.36
CA VAL A 92 -5.87 -0.48 18.42
C VAL A 92 -4.67 -0.71 19.34
N ARG A 93 -3.73 0.23 19.33
CA ARG A 93 -2.49 0.03 20.09
C ARG A 93 -2.85 0.08 21.58
N PRO A 94 -2.29 -0.80 22.42
CA PRO A 94 -2.51 -0.70 23.86
C PRO A 94 -2.13 0.69 24.40
N GLU A 95 -1.16 1.36 23.75
CA GLU A 95 -0.81 2.76 24.02
C GLU A 95 -2.00 3.72 23.88
N ASP A 96 -2.81 3.58 22.83
CA ASP A 96 -3.96 4.45 22.55
C ASP A 96 -5.08 4.24 23.60
N ILE A 97 -5.27 3.00 24.05
CA ILE A 97 -6.24 2.65 25.10
C ILE A 97 -5.81 3.26 26.43
N VAL A 98 -4.54 3.11 26.81
CA VAL A 98 -3.99 3.67 28.06
C VAL A 98 -4.05 5.19 28.04
N ARG A 99 -3.75 5.83 26.90
CA ARG A 99 -3.86 7.28 26.74
C ARG A 99 -5.30 7.76 26.89
N ALA A 100 -6.26 7.08 26.25
CA ALA A 100 -7.68 7.40 26.37
C ALA A 100 -8.19 7.22 27.82
N GLN A 101 -7.79 6.14 28.50
CA GLN A 101 -8.11 5.91 29.91
C GLN A 101 -7.55 7.00 30.82
N THR A 102 -6.30 7.41 30.60
CA THR A 102 -5.67 8.49 31.37
C THR A 102 -6.39 9.82 31.16
N GLN A 103 -6.79 10.13 29.92
CA GLN A 103 -7.58 11.32 29.61
C GLN A 103 -8.94 11.31 30.32
N VAL A 104 -9.65 10.18 30.29
CA VAL A 104 -10.94 10.01 31.01
C VAL A 104 -10.75 10.19 32.51
N GLN A 105 -9.72 9.57 33.11
CA GLN A 105 -9.43 9.74 34.54
C GLN A 105 -9.13 11.20 34.89
N SER A 106 -8.33 11.89 34.07
CA SER A 106 -8.02 13.31 34.31
C SER A 106 -9.26 14.20 34.22
N ALA A 107 -10.17 13.93 33.27
CA ALA A 107 -11.43 14.65 33.13
C ALA A 107 -12.36 14.40 34.34
N LEU A 108 -12.41 13.17 34.86
CA LEU A 108 -13.16 12.86 36.08
C LEU A 108 -12.62 13.61 37.30
N VAL A 109 -11.30 13.67 37.47
CA VAL A 109 -10.68 14.43 38.57
C VAL A 109 -10.98 15.92 38.45
N GLN A 110 -10.96 16.47 37.25
CA GLN A 110 -11.32 17.88 37.01
C GLN A 110 -12.80 18.14 37.30
N LEU A 111 -13.70 17.21 36.94
CA LEU A 111 -15.13 17.31 37.23
C LEU A 111 -15.39 17.32 38.74
N GLU A 112 -14.78 16.40 39.50
CA GLU A 112 -14.91 16.35 40.95
C GLU A 112 -14.35 17.62 41.61
N ARG A 113 -13.20 18.11 41.13
CA ARG A 113 -12.65 19.38 41.59
C ARG A 113 -13.61 20.55 41.33
N ALA A 114 -14.16 20.65 40.12
CA ALA A 114 -15.13 21.69 39.78
C ALA A 114 -16.40 21.59 40.63
N ARG A 115 -16.83 20.38 40.99
CA ARG A 115 -17.97 20.15 41.89
C ARG A 115 -17.67 20.62 43.32
N VAL A 116 -16.48 20.34 43.83
CA VAL A 116 -16.02 20.85 45.13
C VAL A 116 -15.94 22.38 45.10
N GLU A 117 -15.33 22.96 44.07
CA GLU A 117 -15.22 24.41 43.88
C GLU A 117 -16.63 25.07 43.85
N LEU A 118 -17.58 24.47 43.13
CA LEU A 118 -18.98 24.91 43.11
C LEU A 118 -19.63 24.86 44.50
N ASN A 119 -19.42 23.79 45.26
CA ASN A 119 -19.95 23.67 46.63
C ASN A 119 -19.33 24.71 47.56
N THR A 120 -18.02 24.99 47.43
CA THR A 120 -17.35 26.02 48.24
C THR A 120 -17.74 27.45 47.86
N ALA A 121 -18.20 27.66 46.62
CA ALA A 121 -18.72 28.96 46.18
C ALA A 121 -20.05 29.31 46.89
N ALA A 122 -20.80 28.31 47.34
CA ALA A 122 -21.99 28.50 48.17
C ALA A 122 -21.57 28.76 49.63
N VAL A 123 -21.63 30.01 50.06
CA VAL A 123 -21.34 30.38 51.45
C VAL A 123 -22.53 30.02 52.34
N ILE A 124 -22.34 29.06 53.24
CA ILE A 124 -23.33 28.62 54.23
C ILE A 124 -22.90 29.11 55.63
N SER A 125 -23.85 29.39 56.52
CA SER A 125 -23.54 29.75 57.91
C SER A 125 -23.00 28.52 58.66
N PRO A 126 -21.80 28.59 59.28
CA PRO A 126 -21.24 27.48 60.06
C PRO A 126 -21.94 27.28 61.41
N ILE A 127 -22.66 28.31 61.90
CA ILE A 127 -23.36 28.30 63.18
C ILE A 127 -24.79 28.78 63.04
N ASN A 128 -25.67 28.29 63.91
CA ASN A 128 -27.04 28.80 64.02
C ASN A 128 -27.02 30.15 64.74
N GLY A 129 -27.53 31.21 64.10
CA GLY A 129 -27.50 32.57 64.65
C GLY A 129 -28.19 33.60 63.74
N ARG A 130 -28.18 34.87 64.18
CA ARG A 130 -28.75 35.99 63.42
C ARG A 130 -27.65 36.79 62.71
N CYS A 131 -27.81 37.05 61.41
CA CYS A 131 -26.91 37.94 60.66
C CYS A 131 -27.05 39.39 61.16
N SER A 132 -25.98 39.96 61.72
CA SER A 132 -26.00 41.31 62.31
C SER A 132 -25.63 42.44 61.33
N LYS A 133 -24.80 42.15 60.31
CA LYS A 133 -24.39 43.09 59.26
C LYS A 133 -24.44 42.40 57.90
N SER A 134 -25.13 42.98 56.93
CA SER A 134 -25.18 42.48 55.55
C SER A 134 -24.81 43.58 54.56
N THR A 135 -23.83 43.34 53.70
CA THR A 135 -23.52 44.21 52.55
C THR A 135 -24.10 43.58 51.29
N ARG A 136 -25.10 44.22 50.67
CA ARG A 136 -25.69 43.74 49.41
C ARG A 136 -24.80 44.16 48.24
N LYS A 137 -24.12 43.19 47.60
CA LYS A 137 -23.38 43.39 46.34
C LYS A 137 -23.75 42.25 45.39
N THR A 138 -24.41 42.57 44.28
CA THR A 138 -24.81 41.58 43.26
C THR A 138 -23.89 41.70 42.05
N ALA A 139 -23.44 40.57 41.50
CA ALA A 139 -22.60 40.49 40.29
C ALA A 139 -21.26 41.27 40.32
N LYS A 140 -20.71 41.55 41.51
CA LYS A 140 -19.37 42.14 41.68
C LYS A 140 -18.42 41.11 42.27
N PRO A 141 -17.18 40.95 41.74
CA PRO A 141 -16.21 40.04 42.30
C PRO A 141 -15.86 40.44 43.74
N TRP A 142 -15.82 39.45 44.62
CA TRP A 142 -15.35 39.62 45.99
C TRP A 142 -13.84 39.46 46.01
N VAL A 143 -13.13 40.42 46.63
CA VAL A 143 -11.68 40.39 46.77
C VAL A 143 -11.36 40.45 48.27
N PRO A 144 -10.57 39.50 48.82
CA PRO A 144 -10.10 39.61 50.19
C PRO A 144 -9.24 40.86 50.32
N ARG A 145 -9.58 41.76 51.25
CA ARG A 145 -8.65 42.83 51.65
C ARG A 145 -7.54 42.17 52.46
N ALA A 146 -6.33 42.16 51.93
CA ALA A 146 -5.15 41.89 52.73
C ALA A 146 -5.10 42.93 53.88
N PHE A 147 -4.85 42.45 55.09
CA PHE A 147 -4.70 43.27 56.28
C PHE A 147 -3.46 44.16 56.20
#